data_AF-A0A0H4QH87-F1
#
_entry.id   AF-A0A0H4QH87-F1
#
_cell.length_a   1.000
_cell.length_b   1.000
_cell.length_c   1.000
_cell.angle_alpha   90.00
_cell.angle_beta   90.00
_cell.angle_gamma   90.00
#
_symmetry.space_group_name_H-M   'P 1'
#
loop_
_entity.id
_entity.type
_entity.pdbx_description
1 polymer ?
#
loop_
_entity_poly.entity_id
_entity_poly.type
_entity_poly.pdbx_seq_one_letter_code
_entity_poly.pdbx_strand_id
1 'polypeptide(L)'
;MKFRLLFTHFSKSLVEDLVYPILLIFMVMFELMFNILIGSSAAVKFPSIIILNFFFAIILTMYFLKKDTVENKYLKQRVNNYSLYVSTQMLVMMLASVVTGIVSGIFTFLFSASPAGNGIMFLTLMTTGIIGSAIVFTCRSLFTSHKYTAAICLLIIVFFSLADSNNEILNYINWILPPISNIAVTFQEKSNMTVLFPLVIRQFVYSIILFVISGLFNKKNYSK
;
A
#
# COMPACT_ATOMS: atom_id res chain seq x y z
N MET A 1 9.61 24.69 -8.73
CA MET A 1 8.27 25.03 -9.25
C MET A 1 7.50 23.83 -9.81
N LYS A 2 8.07 23.02 -10.72
CA LYS A 2 7.39 21.84 -11.31
C LYS A 2 6.97 20.78 -10.27
N PHE A 3 7.83 20.48 -9.30
CA PHE A 3 7.50 19.55 -8.20
C PHE A 3 6.28 20.00 -7.40
N ARG A 4 6.27 21.25 -6.92
CA ARG A 4 5.14 21.82 -6.17
C ARG A 4 3.84 21.71 -6.97
N LEU A 5 3.87 22.05 -8.26
CA LEU A 5 2.70 21.94 -9.14
C LEU A 5 2.18 20.50 -9.21
N LEU A 6 3.06 19.52 -9.45
CA LEU A 6 2.67 18.11 -9.52
C LEU A 6 2.17 17.57 -8.19
N PHE A 7 2.87 17.89 -7.11
CA PHE A 7 2.50 17.44 -5.77
C PHE A 7 1.12 17.96 -5.40
N THR A 8 0.88 19.27 -5.53
CA THR A 8 -0.43 19.88 -5.28
C THR A 8 -1.51 19.26 -6.18
N HIS A 9 -1.21 19.03 -7.47
CA HIS A 9 -2.16 18.42 -8.39
C HIS A 9 -2.54 17.00 -7.98
N PHE A 10 -1.57 16.12 -7.71
CA PHE A 10 -1.84 14.73 -7.34
C PHE A 10 -2.50 14.60 -5.96
N SER A 11 -2.08 15.39 -4.97
CA SER A 11 -2.74 15.43 -3.67
C SER A 11 -4.18 15.89 -3.80
N LYS A 12 -4.46 16.92 -4.61
CA LYS A 12 -5.83 17.36 -4.89
C LYS A 12 -6.63 16.25 -5.58
N SER A 13 -6.06 15.62 -6.60
CA SER A 13 -6.70 14.54 -7.37
C SER A 13 -7.15 13.35 -6.49
N LEU A 14 -6.39 13.03 -5.44
CA LEU A 14 -6.77 12.00 -4.45
C LEU A 14 -8.01 12.38 -3.63
N VAL A 15 -8.19 13.65 -3.31
CA VAL A 15 -9.24 14.13 -2.40
C VAL A 15 -10.50 14.59 -3.15
N GLU A 16 -10.33 15.14 -4.36
CA GLU A 16 -11.38 15.84 -5.12
C GLU A 16 -12.58 14.96 -5.46
N ASP A 17 -12.38 13.67 -5.77
CA ASP A 17 -13.47 12.76 -6.11
C ASP A 17 -14.06 12.04 -4.89
N LEU A 18 -13.65 12.44 -3.68
CA LEU A 18 -14.05 11.88 -2.39
C LEU A 18 -13.76 10.38 -2.20
N VAL A 19 -13.22 9.67 -3.20
CA VAL A 19 -12.92 8.23 -3.10
C VAL A 19 -11.97 7.92 -1.95
N TYR A 20 -10.88 8.68 -1.79
CA TYR A 20 -9.98 8.49 -0.66
C TYR A 20 -10.67 8.76 0.69
N PRO A 21 -11.33 9.92 0.91
CA PRO A 21 -12.13 10.16 2.12
C PRO A 21 -13.20 9.08 2.40
N ILE A 22 -13.97 8.67 1.40
CA ILE A 22 -15.06 7.68 1.54
C ILE A 22 -14.48 6.33 1.95
N LEU A 23 -13.43 5.87 1.26
CA LEU A 23 -12.75 4.64 1.63
C LEU A 23 -12.24 4.75 3.07
N LEU A 24 -11.58 5.85 3.43
CA LEU A 24 -11.02 6.05 4.76
C LEU A 24 -12.08 6.05 5.86
N ILE A 25 -13.23 6.68 5.63
CA ILE A 25 -14.40 6.60 6.53
C ILE A 25 -14.91 5.16 6.63
N PHE A 26 -15.02 4.45 5.51
CA PHE A 26 -15.45 3.04 5.49
C PHE A 26 -14.49 2.15 6.32
N MET A 27 -13.18 2.37 6.18
CA MET A 27 -12.16 1.69 6.97
C MET A 27 -12.34 1.94 8.47
N VAL A 28 -12.52 3.21 8.87
CA VAL A 28 -12.78 3.58 10.28
C VAL A 28 -14.06 2.93 10.79
N MET A 29 -15.16 2.99 10.03
CA MET A 29 -16.41 2.33 10.42
C MET A 29 -16.23 0.83 10.61
N PHE A 30 -15.48 0.17 9.72
CA PHE A 30 -15.18 -1.25 9.83
C PHE A 30 -14.36 -1.55 11.10
N GLU A 31 -13.33 -0.77 11.40
CA GLU A 31 -12.50 -0.94 12.60
C GLU A 31 -13.29 -0.76 13.91
N LEU A 32 -14.21 0.22 13.94
CA LEU A 32 -15.11 0.47 15.08
C LEU A 32 -16.12 -0.67 15.27
N MET A 33 -16.66 -1.21 14.17
CA MET A 33 -17.62 -2.32 14.20
C MET A 33 -16.95 -3.69 14.33
N PHE A 34 -15.63 -3.78 14.21
CA PHE A 34 -14.91 -5.05 14.19
C PHE A 34 -15.16 -5.90 15.43
N ASN A 35 -15.17 -5.28 16.61
CA ASN A 35 -15.41 -5.98 17.88
C ASN A 35 -16.83 -6.56 18.00
N ILE A 36 -17.78 -6.04 17.21
CA ILE A 36 -19.17 -6.56 17.15
C ILE A 36 -19.24 -7.73 16.17
N LEU A 37 -18.46 -7.69 15.09
CA LEU A 37 -18.48 -8.68 14.01
C LEU A 37 -17.64 -9.92 14.30
N ILE A 38 -16.48 -9.75 14.94
CA ILE A 38 -15.49 -10.81 15.17
C ILE A 38 -15.08 -10.75 16.65
N GLY A 39 -15.08 -11.92 17.31
CA GLY A 39 -14.73 -12.06 18.73
C GLY A 39 -13.41 -11.36 19.06
N SER A 40 -13.36 -10.73 20.23
CA SER A 40 -12.44 -9.64 20.62
C SER A 40 -10.94 -9.97 20.72
N SER A 41 -10.46 -11.09 20.15
CA SER A 41 -9.04 -11.44 20.26
C SER A 41 -8.19 -10.49 19.43
N ALA A 42 -7.23 -9.82 20.09
CA ALA A 42 -6.25 -8.96 19.42
C ALA A 42 -5.48 -9.74 18.33
N ALA A 43 -5.25 -11.03 18.57
CA ALA A 43 -4.61 -11.96 17.64
C ALA A 43 -5.34 -12.10 16.30
N VAL A 44 -6.66 -11.89 16.24
CA VAL A 44 -7.41 -11.89 14.97
C VAL A 44 -7.58 -10.46 14.44
N LYS A 45 -7.89 -9.52 15.33
CA LYS A 45 -8.17 -8.13 14.96
C LYS A 45 -7.02 -7.47 14.22
N PHE A 46 -5.79 -7.56 14.74
CA PHE A 46 -4.66 -6.86 14.13
C PHE A 46 -4.30 -7.40 12.74
N PRO A 47 -4.15 -8.73 12.52
CA PRO A 47 -3.97 -9.28 11.18
C PRO A 47 -5.07 -8.90 10.19
N SER A 48 -6.33 -8.90 10.60
CA SER A 48 -7.43 -8.48 9.72
C SER A 48 -7.30 -7.03 9.28
N ILE A 49 -6.85 -6.14 10.17
CA ILE A 49 -6.63 -4.73 9.84
C ILE A 49 -5.41 -4.55 8.92
N ILE A 50 -4.34 -5.32 9.11
CA ILE A 50 -3.20 -5.37 8.17
C ILE A 50 -3.70 -5.73 6.77
N ILE A 51 -4.47 -6.81 6.64
CA ILE A 51 -5.00 -7.26 5.34
C ILE A 51 -5.94 -6.22 4.74
N LEU A 52 -6.83 -5.63 5.54
CA LEU A 52 -7.74 -4.58 5.09
C LEU A 52 -6.97 -3.37 4.54
N ASN A 53 -5.96 -2.89 5.27
CA ASN A 53 -5.15 -1.74 4.88
C ASN A 53 -4.33 -2.02 3.62
N PHE A 54 -3.89 -3.27 3.42
CA PHE A 54 -3.25 -3.70 2.18
C PHE A 54 -4.19 -3.57 0.97
N PHE A 55 -5.39 -4.14 1.06
CA PHE A 55 -6.38 -4.05 -0.02
C PHE A 55 -6.84 -2.61 -0.28
N PHE A 56 -7.00 -1.83 0.79
CA PHE A 56 -7.31 -0.40 0.71
C PHE A 56 -6.28 0.33 -0.16
N ALA A 57 -5.00 0.12 0.14
CA ALA A 57 -3.92 0.75 -0.62
C ALA A 57 -3.91 0.30 -2.08
N ILE A 58 -4.16 -0.97 -2.36
CA ILE A 58 -4.28 -1.48 -3.73
C ILE A 58 -5.40 -0.77 -4.49
N ILE A 59 -6.61 -0.77 -3.94
CA ILE A 59 -7.80 -0.18 -4.58
C ILE A 59 -7.59 1.31 -4.84
N LEU A 60 -7.10 2.04 -3.82
CA LEU A 60 -6.83 3.46 -3.93
C LEU A 60 -5.78 3.76 -5.01
N THR A 61 -4.70 2.98 -5.05
CA THR A 61 -3.62 3.18 -6.02
C THR A 61 -4.09 2.86 -7.44
N MET A 62 -4.88 1.80 -7.62
CA MET A 62 -5.47 1.45 -8.91
C MET A 62 -6.38 2.57 -9.42
N TYR A 63 -7.23 3.11 -8.54
CA TYR A 63 -8.10 4.22 -8.85
C TYR A 63 -7.30 5.47 -9.24
N PHE A 64 -6.30 5.84 -8.44
CA PHE A 64 -5.42 6.99 -8.70
C PHE A 64 -4.70 6.87 -10.05
N LEU A 65 -4.11 5.71 -10.35
CA LEU A 65 -3.42 5.51 -11.63
C LEU A 65 -4.38 5.50 -12.82
N LYS A 66 -5.59 4.93 -12.67
CA LYS A 66 -6.62 5.00 -13.71
C LYS A 66 -6.99 6.45 -14.01
N LYS A 67 -7.27 7.25 -12.98
CA LYS A 67 -7.59 8.67 -13.13
C LYS A 67 -6.44 9.44 -13.80
N ASP A 68 -5.20 9.18 -13.37
CA ASP A 68 -3.99 9.78 -13.95
C ASP A 68 -3.83 9.50 -15.46
N THR A 69 -4.21 8.30 -15.92
CA THR A 69 -4.12 7.95 -17.33
C THR A 69 -5.16 8.67 -18.19
N VAL A 70 -6.33 8.99 -17.63
CA VAL A 70 -7.44 9.63 -18.36
C VAL A 70 -7.28 11.15 -18.41
N GLU A 71 -6.93 11.77 -17.28
CA GLU A 71 -7.05 13.24 -17.13
C GLU A 71 -5.74 14.01 -17.37
N ASN A 72 -4.58 13.39 -17.10
CA ASN A 72 -3.33 14.15 -16.96
C ASN A 72 -2.44 14.23 -18.21
N LYS A 73 -3.01 14.06 -19.43
CA LYS A 73 -2.24 14.13 -20.69
C LYS A 73 -1.51 15.47 -20.85
N TYR A 74 -2.21 16.58 -20.65
CA TYR A 74 -1.63 17.93 -20.76
C TYR A 74 -0.59 18.21 -19.66
N LEU A 75 -0.80 17.68 -18.45
CA LEU A 75 0.14 17.81 -17.33
C LEU A 75 1.48 17.11 -17.63
N LYS A 76 1.41 15.91 -18.24
CA LYS A 76 2.59 15.13 -18.68
C LYS A 76 3.40 15.91 -19.72
N GLN A 77 2.73 16.48 -20.72
CA GLN A 77 3.36 17.31 -21.75
C GLN A 77 4.00 18.58 -21.17
N ARG A 78 3.31 19.28 -20.25
CA ARG A 78 3.81 20.52 -19.64
C ARG A 78 5.04 20.31 -18.76
N VAL A 79 5.10 19.22 -18.01
CA VAL A 79 6.26 18.93 -17.15
C VAL A 79 7.45 18.44 -17.99
N ASN A 80 7.19 17.58 -18.98
CA ASN A 80 8.18 16.94 -19.85
C ASN A 80 9.36 16.31 -19.10
N ASN A 81 9.09 15.72 -17.93
CA ASN A 81 10.10 15.02 -17.13
C ASN A 81 9.42 13.82 -16.45
N TYR A 82 9.61 12.65 -17.07
CA TYR A 82 9.03 11.40 -16.63
C TYR A 82 9.46 11.00 -15.21
N SER A 83 10.75 11.07 -14.90
CA SER A 83 11.28 10.68 -13.59
C SER A 83 10.69 11.54 -12.47
N LEU A 84 10.64 12.85 -12.69
CA LEU A 84 10.05 13.79 -11.73
C LEU A 84 8.53 13.58 -11.58
N TYR A 85 7.84 13.27 -12.67
CA TYR A 85 6.41 12.95 -12.65
C TYR A 85 6.11 11.73 -11.79
N VAL A 86 6.79 10.60 -12.09
CA VAL A 86 6.53 9.33 -11.43
C VAL A 86 6.99 9.34 -9.97
N SER A 87 8.15 9.92 -9.66
CA SER A 87 8.60 10.07 -8.27
C SER A 87 7.64 10.90 -7.43
N THR A 88 7.05 11.96 -8.00
CA THR A 88 6.04 12.76 -7.28
C THR A 88 4.76 11.96 -7.03
N GLN A 89 4.32 11.12 -7.98
CA GLN A 89 3.18 10.23 -7.77
C GLN A 89 3.45 9.21 -6.65
N MET A 90 4.62 8.57 -6.68
CA MET A 90 5.02 7.61 -5.64
C MET A 90 5.04 8.26 -4.26
N LEU A 91 5.61 9.47 -4.16
CA LEU A 91 5.69 10.21 -2.90
C LEU A 91 4.30 10.55 -2.36
N VAL A 92 3.38 11.01 -3.22
CA VAL A 92 2.00 11.31 -2.82
C VAL A 92 1.28 10.05 -2.33
N MET A 93 1.49 8.91 -2.99
CA MET A 93 0.89 7.64 -2.56
C MET A 93 1.50 7.12 -1.26
N MET A 94 2.82 7.25 -1.07
CA MET A 94 3.46 6.95 0.22
C MET A 94 2.88 7.80 1.35
N LEU A 95 2.69 9.10 1.13
CA LEU A 95 2.07 9.98 2.13
C LEU A 95 0.62 9.59 2.42
N ALA A 96 -0.16 9.23 1.41
CA ALA A 96 -1.51 8.72 1.60
C ALA A 96 -1.51 7.43 2.46
N SER A 97 -0.59 6.50 2.21
CA SER A 97 -0.41 5.30 3.05
C SER A 97 0.02 5.63 4.47
N VAL A 98 0.86 6.66 4.67
CA VAL A 98 1.25 7.13 6.01
C VAL A 98 0.03 7.66 6.76
N VAL A 99 -0.76 8.54 6.14
CA VAL A 99 -1.99 9.09 6.74
C VAL A 99 -2.98 7.97 7.06
N THR A 100 -3.25 7.06 6.11
CA THR A 100 -4.14 5.92 6.32
C THR A 100 -3.64 5.02 7.45
N GLY A 101 -2.33 4.75 7.53
CA GLY A 101 -1.75 3.94 8.61
C GLY A 101 -1.88 4.59 9.98
N ILE A 102 -1.74 5.92 10.09
CA ILE A 102 -1.96 6.66 11.33
C ILE A 102 -3.44 6.58 11.75
N VAL A 103 -4.35 6.88 10.82
CA VAL A 103 -5.79 6.83 11.10
C VAL A 103 -6.19 5.43 11.54
N SER A 104 -5.83 4.41 10.76
CA SER A 104 -6.10 3.01 11.09
C SER A 104 -5.54 2.64 12.48
N GLY A 105 -4.27 2.97 12.75
CA GLY A 105 -3.65 2.67 14.03
C GLY A 105 -4.38 3.28 15.23
N ILE A 106 -4.90 4.51 15.10
CA ILE A 106 -5.71 5.17 16.15
C ILE A 106 -7.02 4.43 16.38
N PHE A 107 -7.75 4.08 15.32
CA PHE A 107 -9.09 3.49 15.40
C PHE A 107 -9.10 1.98 15.63
N THR A 108 -7.96 1.30 15.50
CA THR A 108 -7.82 -0.11 15.90
C THR A 108 -8.08 -0.32 17.41
N PHE A 109 -7.82 0.69 18.25
CA PHE A 109 -7.82 0.61 19.72
C PHE A 109 -6.95 -0.53 20.30
N LEU A 110 -5.92 -0.97 19.56
CA LEU A 110 -5.02 -2.05 19.97
C LEU A 110 -3.74 -1.53 20.64
N PHE A 111 -3.88 -0.50 21.48
CA PHE A 111 -2.74 0.12 22.13
C PHE A 111 -2.05 -0.87 23.10
N SER A 112 -0.76 -1.10 22.86
CA SER A 112 0.15 -1.78 23.77
C SER A 112 0.48 -0.88 24.96
N ALA A 113 0.78 -1.50 26.11
CA ALA A 113 1.34 -0.83 27.28
C ALA A 113 2.72 -0.20 26.99
N SER A 114 3.44 -0.69 25.98
CA SER A 114 4.75 -0.16 25.59
C SER A 114 4.61 0.88 24.45
N PRO A 115 5.21 2.08 24.57
CA PRO A 115 5.26 3.04 23.47
C PRO A 115 5.92 2.47 22.21
N ALA A 116 6.93 1.60 22.38
CA ALA A 116 7.59 0.91 21.27
C ALA A 116 6.64 -0.01 20.50
N GLY A 117 5.78 -0.77 21.19
CA GLY A 117 4.76 -1.60 20.55
C GLY A 117 3.77 -0.79 19.73
N ASN A 118 3.35 0.37 20.24
CA ASN A 118 2.47 1.28 19.51
C ASN A 118 3.15 1.87 18.27
N GLY A 119 4.41 2.30 18.39
CA GLY A 119 5.19 2.79 17.26
C GLY A 119 5.31 1.74 16.15
N ILE A 120 5.57 0.48 16.52
CA ILE A 120 5.70 -0.61 15.55
C ILE A 120 4.36 -0.93 14.90
N MET A 121 3.26 -0.92 15.66
CA MET A 121 1.90 -1.06 15.12
C MET A 121 1.62 -0.05 14.00
N PHE A 122 1.89 1.25 14.23
CA PHE A 122 1.74 2.28 13.21
C PHE A 122 2.64 2.03 12.01
N LEU A 123 3.93 1.71 12.24
CA LEU A 123 4.86 1.43 11.15
C LEU A 123 4.43 0.22 10.32
N THR A 124 3.89 -0.84 10.95
CA THR A 124 3.34 -2.00 10.25
C THR A 124 2.20 -1.59 9.32
N LEU A 125 1.25 -0.79 9.80
CA LEU A 125 0.13 -0.32 9.00
C LEU A 125 0.59 0.60 7.85
N MET A 126 1.49 1.54 8.12
CA MET A 126 2.06 2.42 7.10
C MET A 126 2.77 1.62 5.99
N THR A 127 3.70 0.73 6.38
CA THR A 127 4.48 -0.07 5.42
C THR A 127 3.60 -1.05 4.65
N THR A 128 2.48 -1.50 5.22
CA THR A 128 1.47 -2.33 4.54
C THR A 128 0.71 -1.55 3.47
N GLY A 129 0.38 -0.28 3.73
CA GLY A 129 -0.16 0.59 2.69
C GLY A 129 0.86 0.85 1.58
N ILE A 130 2.11 1.17 1.95
CA ILE A 130 3.18 1.50 1.01
C ILE A 130 3.46 0.32 0.06
N ILE A 131 3.52 -0.92 0.58
CA ILE A 131 3.78 -2.09 -0.26
C ILE A 131 2.62 -2.39 -1.21
N GLY A 132 1.37 -2.23 -0.75
CA GLY A 132 0.18 -2.37 -1.60
C GLY A 132 0.22 -1.40 -2.77
N SER A 133 0.55 -0.13 -2.51
CA SER A 133 0.77 0.85 -3.57
C SER A 133 1.92 0.45 -4.50
N ALA A 134 3.06 0.03 -3.97
CA ALA A 134 4.23 -0.33 -4.78
C ALA A 134 3.94 -1.48 -5.76
N ILE A 135 3.22 -2.52 -5.31
CA ILE A 135 2.77 -3.62 -6.17
C ILE A 135 1.94 -3.09 -7.34
N VAL A 136 0.94 -2.24 -7.09
CA VAL A 136 0.12 -1.67 -8.17
C VAL A 136 0.95 -0.85 -9.14
N PHE A 137 1.93 -0.09 -8.66
CA PHE A 137 2.83 0.68 -9.53
C PHE A 137 3.67 -0.22 -10.46
N THR A 138 4.09 -1.40 -10.02
CA THR A 138 4.81 -2.34 -10.91
C THR A 138 3.94 -2.82 -12.07
N CYS A 139 2.64 -2.97 -11.87
CA CYS A 139 1.70 -3.34 -12.92
C CYS A 139 1.23 -2.15 -13.79
N ARG A 140 1.70 -0.91 -13.52
CA ARG A 140 1.24 0.31 -14.21
C ARG A 140 1.36 0.24 -15.74
N SER A 141 2.47 -0.29 -16.27
CA SER A 141 2.69 -0.42 -17.72
C SER A 141 1.60 -1.25 -18.38
N LEU A 142 1.20 -2.33 -17.70
CA LEU A 142 0.22 -3.28 -18.19
C LEU A 142 -1.18 -2.67 -18.19
N PHE A 143 -1.52 -1.82 -17.22
CA PHE A 143 -2.85 -1.19 -17.17
C PHE A 143 -3.14 -0.29 -18.38
N THR A 144 -2.11 0.33 -18.97
CA THR A 144 -2.29 1.19 -20.16
C THR A 144 -2.47 0.40 -21.45
N SER A 145 -1.86 -0.78 -21.57
CA SER A 145 -1.78 -1.53 -22.83
C SER A 145 -2.66 -2.78 -22.85
N HIS A 146 -2.75 -3.50 -21.72
CA HIS A 146 -3.44 -4.79 -21.60
C HIS A 146 -4.15 -4.90 -20.25
N LYS A 147 -5.39 -4.37 -20.17
CA LYS A 147 -6.18 -4.30 -18.93
C LYS A 147 -6.33 -5.65 -18.24
N TYR A 148 -6.61 -6.72 -18.99
CA TYR A 148 -6.81 -8.07 -18.43
C TYR A 148 -5.49 -8.67 -17.92
N THR A 149 -4.40 -8.54 -18.67
CA THR A 149 -3.08 -9.02 -18.25
C THR A 149 -2.59 -8.30 -16.99
N ALA A 150 -2.86 -7.00 -16.87
CA ALA A 150 -2.55 -6.22 -15.68
C ALA A 150 -3.31 -6.74 -14.44
N ALA A 151 -4.60 -7.02 -14.59
CA ALA A 151 -5.43 -7.55 -13.52
C ALA A 151 -4.97 -8.96 -13.08
N ILE A 152 -4.66 -9.85 -14.03
CA ILE A 152 -4.14 -11.19 -13.74
C ILE A 152 -2.79 -11.11 -13.03
N CYS A 153 -1.87 -10.28 -13.52
CA CYS A 153 -0.55 -10.08 -12.90
C CYS A 153 -0.67 -9.55 -11.47
N LEU A 154 -1.53 -8.55 -11.25
CA LEU A 154 -1.81 -8.02 -9.92
C LEU A 154 -2.39 -9.10 -9.00
N LEU A 155 -3.35 -9.89 -9.48
CA LEU A 155 -3.96 -10.97 -8.69
C LEU A 155 -2.92 -12.01 -8.28
N ILE A 156 -2.04 -12.43 -9.21
CA ILE A 156 -0.94 -13.36 -8.91
C ILE A 156 -0.03 -12.78 -7.82
N ILE A 157 0.42 -11.53 -7.96
CA ILE A 157 1.31 -10.91 -6.97
C ILE A 157 0.62 -10.79 -5.61
N VAL A 158 -0.64 -10.33 -5.58
CA VAL A 158 -1.43 -10.22 -4.34
C VAL A 158 -1.61 -11.58 -3.68
N PHE A 159 -1.91 -12.62 -4.46
CA PHE A 159 -2.05 -13.98 -3.95
C PHE A 159 -0.75 -14.46 -3.31
N PHE A 160 0.39 -14.27 -3.99
CA PHE A 160 1.69 -14.61 -3.41
C PHE A 160 2.07 -13.76 -2.19
N SER A 161 1.58 -12.51 -2.09
CA SER A 161 1.81 -11.63 -0.94
C SER A 161 1.06 -12.11 0.31
N LEU A 162 -0.07 -12.78 0.12
CA LEU A 162 -0.95 -13.29 1.16
C LEU A 162 -0.76 -14.80 1.43
N ALA A 163 -0.06 -15.51 0.53
CA ALA A 163 0.25 -16.91 0.68
C ALA A 163 1.14 -17.15 1.92
N ASP A 164 0.84 -18.21 2.66
CA ASP A 164 1.56 -18.54 3.88
C ASP A 164 3.03 -18.91 3.57
N SER A 165 3.94 -18.18 4.21
CA SER A 165 5.38 -18.39 4.15
C SER A 165 5.87 -19.69 4.77
N ASN A 166 5.04 -20.38 5.55
CA ASN A 166 5.42 -21.61 6.25
C ASN A 166 5.47 -22.85 5.33
N ASN A 167 5.10 -22.71 4.05
CA ASN A 167 5.25 -23.77 3.07
C ASN A 167 6.70 -23.86 2.59
N GLU A 168 7.32 -25.04 2.64
CA GLU A 168 8.76 -25.24 2.35
C GLU A 168 9.18 -24.70 0.96
N ILE A 169 8.28 -24.77 -0.03
CA ILE A 169 8.49 -24.25 -1.39
C ILE A 169 8.52 -22.71 -1.40
N LEU A 170 7.63 -22.07 -0.64
CA LEU A 170 7.53 -20.61 -0.56
C LEU A 170 8.65 -20.01 0.27
N ASN A 171 9.31 -20.78 1.14
CA ASN A 171 10.44 -20.31 1.93
C ASN A 171 11.63 -19.84 1.09
N TYR A 172 11.87 -20.47 -0.07
CA TYR A 172 12.90 -20.05 -1.03
C TYR A 172 12.53 -18.76 -1.77
N ILE A 173 11.24 -18.52 -1.99
CA ILE A 173 10.71 -17.37 -2.75
C ILE A 173 10.34 -16.22 -1.81
N ASN A 174 10.28 -16.45 -0.50
CA ASN A 174 9.96 -15.44 0.52
C ASN A 174 10.85 -14.22 0.43
N TRP A 175 12.13 -14.35 0.01
CA TRP A 175 13.00 -13.19 -0.20
C TRP A 175 12.41 -12.21 -1.23
N ILE A 176 11.76 -12.75 -2.26
CA ILE A 176 11.22 -12.02 -3.40
C ILE A 176 9.78 -11.58 -3.15
N LEU A 177 9.01 -12.25 -2.29
CA LEU A 177 7.61 -11.92 -2.07
C LEU A 177 7.43 -10.88 -0.95
N PRO A 178 6.43 -9.99 -1.04
CA PRO A 178 6.17 -9.04 0.02
C PRO A 178 5.65 -9.77 1.26
N PRO A 179 6.24 -9.55 2.46
CA PRO A 179 6.05 -10.39 3.63
C PRO A 179 4.78 -10.07 4.43
N ILE A 180 3.64 -9.87 3.76
CA ILE A 180 2.40 -9.41 4.42
C ILE A 180 1.80 -10.55 5.25
N SER A 181 1.76 -11.76 4.68
CA SER A 181 1.36 -12.98 5.41
C SER A 181 2.29 -13.25 6.59
N ASN A 182 3.60 -13.10 6.43
CA ASN A 182 4.57 -13.32 7.51
C ASN A 182 4.33 -12.38 8.70
N ILE A 183 4.00 -11.11 8.45
CA ILE A 183 3.66 -10.16 9.52
C ILE A 183 2.39 -10.61 10.25
N ALA A 184 1.35 -10.99 9.50
CA ALA A 184 0.08 -11.44 10.06
C ALA A 184 0.26 -12.71 10.93
N VAL A 185 0.95 -13.73 10.40
CA VAL A 185 1.20 -15.00 11.09
C VAL A 185 2.13 -14.81 12.28
N THR A 186 3.23 -14.05 12.14
CA THR A 186 4.16 -13.79 13.25
C THR A 186 3.46 -13.10 14.41
N PHE A 187 2.53 -12.18 14.12
CA PHE A 187 1.74 -11.54 15.17
C PHE A 187 0.77 -12.51 15.83
N GLN A 188 0.09 -13.38 15.06
CA GLN A 188 -0.81 -14.40 15.60
C GLN A 188 -0.09 -15.34 16.56
N GLU A 189 1.11 -15.79 16.19
CA GLU A 189 1.88 -16.76 16.99
C GLU A 189 2.47 -16.16 18.26
N LYS A 190 3.04 -14.95 18.18
CA LYS A 190 3.82 -14.36 19.28
C LYS A 190 3.09 -13.30 20.07
N SER A 191 1.97 -12.77 19.55
CA SER A 191 1.11 -11.74 20.17
C SER A 191 1.85 -10.50 20.70
N ASN A 192 3.07 -10.25 20.23
CA ASN A 192 3.91 -9.14 20.65
C ASN A 192 4.30 -8.27 19.44
N MET A 193 3.85 -7.02 19.46
CA MET A 193 4.11 -6.04 18.41
C MET A 193 5.61 -5.83 18.17
N THR A 194 6.46 -5.93 19.19
CA THR A 194 7.88 -5.62 19.03
C THR A 194 8.62 -6.59 18.11
N VAL A 195 8.11 -7.80 17.99
CA VAL A 195 8.69 -8.85 17.13
C VAL A 195 8.51 -8.54 15.64
N LEU A 196 7.56 -7.66 15.29
CA LEU A 196 7.30 -7.30 13.90
C LEU A 196 8.31 -6.33 13.32
N PHE A 197 9.12 -5.65 14.15
CA PHE A 197 10.01 -4.59 13.69
C PHE A 197 10.96 -4.98 12.54
N PRO A 198 11.64 -6.14 12.57
CA PRO A 198 12.51 -6.54 11.47
C PRO A 198 11.72 -6.78 10.17
N LEU A 199 10.50 -7.33 10.27
CA LEU A 199 9.63 -7.58 9.12
C LEU A 199 9.12 -6.28 8.50
N VAL A 200 8.79 -5.29 9.33
CA VAL A 200 8.38 -3.95 8.91
C VAL A 200 9.48 -3.24 8.13
N ILE A 201 10.72 -3.30 8.62
CA ILE A 201 11.89 -2.74 7.89
C ILE A 201 12.06 -3.43 6.54
N ARG A 202 12.02 -4.76 6.53
CA ARG A 202 12.13 -5.55 5.28
C ARG A 202 11.05 -5.16 4.28
N GLN A 203 9.80 -5.03 4.74
CA GLN A 203 8.68 -4.64 3.90
C GLN A 203 8.84 -3.22 3.34
N PHE A 204 9.34 -2.29 4.14
CA PHE A 204 9.63 -0.93 3.69
C PHE A 204 10.70 -0.90 2.59
N VAL A 205 11.84 -1.58 2.83
CA VAL A 205 12.93 -1.68 1.85
C VAL A 205 12.44 -2.33 0.55
N TYR A 206 11.69 -3.42 0.66
CA TYR A 206 11.11 -4.10 -0.50
C TYR A 206 10.15 -3.19 -1.29
N SER A 207 9.34 -2.39 -0.60
CA SER A 207 8.47 -1.41 -1.25
C SER A 207 9.24 -0.35 -2.05
N ILE A 208 10.35 0.16 -1.49
CA ILE A 208 11.22 1.11 -2.19
C ILE A 208 11.79 0.48 -3.46
N ILE A 209 12.26 -0.76 -3.38
CA ILE A 209 12.80 -1.50 -4.55
C ILE A 209 11.73 -1.61 -5.64
N LEU A 210 10.50 -1.99 -5.30
CA LEU A 210 9.39 -2.07 -6.26
C LEU A 210 9.04 -0.71 -6.88
N PHE A 211 9.08 0.38 -6.10
CA PHE A 211 8.90 1.72 -6.65
C PHE A 211 10.02 2.11 -7.62
N VAL A 212 11.27 1.82 -7.30
CA VAL A 212 12.40 2.11 -8.20
C VAL A 212 12.26 1.32 -9.51
N ILE A 213 11.98 0.01 -9.42
CA ILE A 213 11.76 -0.86 -10.59
C ILE A 213 10.61 -0.30 -11.44
N SER A 214 9.44 -0.06 -10.85
CA SER A 214 8.28 0.47 -11.59
C SER A 214 8.53 1.84 -12.23
N GLY A 215 9.37 2.67 -11.60
CA GLY A 215 9.83 3.94 -12.14
C GLY A 215 10.66 3.78 -13.40
N LEU A 216 11.57 2.81 -13.47
CA LEU A 216 12.49 2.64 -14.61
C LEU A 216 11.81 2.05 -15.85
N PHE A 217 10.93 1.05 -15.70
CA PHE A 217 10.37 0.29 -16.83
C PHE A 217 9.26 1.04 -17.62
N ASN A 218 8.71 2.12 -17.07
CA ASN A 218 7.52 2.79 -17.62
C ASN A 218 7.82 4.01 -18.53
N LYS A 219 9.10 4.31 -18.82
CA LYS A 219 9.51 5.52 -19.55
C LYS A 219 8.98 5.61 -21.00
N LYS A 220 8.80 4.48 -21.68
CA LYS A 220 8.44 4.44 -23.12
C LYS A 220 7.03 4.96 -23.45
N ASN A 221 6.11 4.98 -22.48
CA ASN A 221 4.71 5.40 -22.68
C ASN A 221 4.42 6.83 -22.19
N TYR A 222 5.43 7.59 -21.76
CA TYR A 222 5.20 8.90 -21.12
C TYR A 222 4.79 10.03 -22.07
N SER A 223 5.23 9.99 -23.32
CA SER A 223 5.08 11.10 -24.29
C SER A 223 4.04 10.83 -25.38
N LYS A 224 3.19 9.81 -25.23
CA LYS A 224 2.06 9.56 -26.15
C LYS A 224 0.74 10.01 -25.52
#